data_AF-A0A0H3ABR4-F1
#
_entry.id   AF-A0A0H3ABR4-F1
#
_cell.length_a   1.000
_cell.length_b   1.000
_cell.length_c   1.000
_cell.angle_alpha   90.00
_cell.angle_beta   90.00
_cell.angle_gamma   90.00
#
_symmetry.space_group_name_H-M   'P 1'
#
loop_
_entity.id
_entity.type
_entity.pdbx_description
1 polymer ?
#
loop_
_entity_poly.entity_id
_entity_poly.type
_entity_poly.pdbx_seq_one_letter_code
_entity_poly.pdbx_strand_id
1 'polypeptide(L)' 'MDAADIATQREHILRLEALARNRASRPVHRAGPRPTRCEECGDPIPEARRAAVPGVRLCVTCQQEQER' A
#
# COMPACT_ATOMS: atom_id res chain seq x y z
N MET A 1 -40.00 7.81 3.28
CA MET A 1 -38.75 7.02 3.31
C MET A 1 -39.02 5.88 4.25
N ASP A 2 -39.11 4.68 3.72
CA ASP A 2 -39.53 3.51 4.49
C ASP A 2 -38.35 2.86 5.19
N ALA A 3 -38.61 1.91 6.09
CA ALA A 3 -37.55 1.23 6.84
C ALA A 3 -36.49 0.59 5.92
N ALA A 4 -36.90 0.15 4.73
CA ALA A 4 -36.01 -0.38 3.71
C ALA A 4 -35.04 0.68 3.16
N ASP A 5 -35.51 1.88 2.81
CA ASP A 5 -34.66 2.99 2.38
C ASP A 5 -33.63 3.36 3.46
N ILE A 6 -34.04 3.40 4.72
CA ILE A 6 -33.15 3.73 5.85
C ILE A 6 -32.07 2.66 6.02
N ALA A 7 -32.43 1.38 5.91
CA ALA A 7 -31.49 0.28 5.99
C ALA A 7 -30.45 0.36 4.86
N THR A 8 -30.89 0.58 3.62
CA THR A 8 -30.01 0.73 2.46
C THR A 8 -29.08 1.94 2.60
N GLN A 9 -29.60 3.09 3.03
CA GLN A 9 -28.79 4.30 3.22
C GLN A 9 -27.71 4.09 4.29
N ARG A 10 -28.05 3.42 5.40
CA ARG A 10 -27.08 3.11 6.46
C ARG A 10 -25.97 2.19 5.96
N GLU A 11 -26.31 1.17 5.17
CA GLU A 11 -25.33 0.25 4.61
C GLU A 11 -24.37 0.96 3.65
N HIS A 12 -24.90 1.88 2.84
CA HIS A 12 -24.10 2.73 1.96
C HIS A 12 -23.10 3.59 2.75
N ILE A 13 -23.55 4.23 3.84
CA ILE A 13 -22.70 5.06 4.70
C ILE A 13 -21.56 4.22 5.28
N LEU A 14 -21.88 3.07 5.88
CA LEU A 14 -20.88 2.18 6.48
C LEU A 14 -19.83 1.73 5.44
N ARG A 15 -20.27 1.43 4.22
CA ARG A 15 -19.38 1.04 3.11
C ARG A 15 -18.45 2.18 2.73
N LEU A 16 -18.97 3.40 2.57
CA LEU A 16 -18.15 4.56 2.24
C LEU A 16 -17.11 4.85 3.32
N GLU A 17 -17.49 4.78 4.59
CA GLU A 17 -16.57 4.96 5.71
C GLU A 17 -15.44 3.92 5.71
N ALA A 18 -15.75 2.65 5.45
CA ALA A 18 -14.75 1.60 5.37
C ALA A 18 -13.73 1.86 4.25
N LEU A 19 -14.19 2.29 3.08
CA LEU A 19 -13.33 2.66 1.96
C LEU A 19 -12.47 3.91 2.28
N ALA A 20 -13.05 4.91 2.94
CA ALA A 20 -12.34 6.12 3.34
C ALA A 20 -11.23 5.80 4.36
N ARG A 21 -11.52 4.97 5.36
CA ARG A 21 -10.53 4.48 6.33
C ARG A 21 -9.40 3.74 5.64
N ASN A 22 -9.71 2.78 4.76
CA ASN A 22 -8.67 2.03 4.03
C ASN A 22 -7.77 2.96 3.20
N ARG A 23 -8.34 3.96 2.52
CA ARG A 23 -7.58 4.96 1.76
C ARG A 23 -6.69 5.81 2.65
N ALA A 24 -7.17 6.26 3.80
CA ALA A 24 -6.40 7.07 4.74
C ALA A 24 -5.27 6.28 5.42
N SER A 25 -5.47 4.99 5.68
CA SER A 25 -4.47 4.09 6.27
C SER A 25 -3.42 3.60 5.27
N ARG A 26 -3.64 3.77 3.95
CA ARG A 26 -2.63 3.39 2.96
C ARG A 26 -1.43 4.34 3.09
N PRO A 27 -0.19 3.79 3.17
CA PRO A 27 0.99 4.62 3.17
C PRO A 27 0.99 5.46 1.89
N VAL A 28 0.93 6.79 2.05
CA VAL A 28 1.16 7.72 0.95
C VAL A 28 2.64 7.61 0.63
N HIS A 29 2.97 6.86 -0.43
CA HIS A 29 4.31 6.80 -0.97
C HIS A 29 4.67 8.18 -1.51
N ARG A 30 5.18 9.07 -0.64
CA ARG A 30 5.77 10.33 -1.06
C ARG A 30 6.90 9.97 -2.01
N ALA A 31 6.91 10.57 -3.19
CA ALA A 31 7.95 10.40 -4.18
C ALA A 31 9.27 10.98 -3.66
N GLY A 32 9.90 10.27 -2.71
CA GLY A 32 11.25 10.54 -2.23
C GLY A 32 12.28 9.81 -3.09
N PRO A 33 13.57 10.10 -2.89
CA PRO A 33 14.66 9.43 -3.61
C PRO A 33 14.56 7.91 -3.40
N ARG A 34 14.56 7.16 -4.50
CA ARG A 34 14.49 5.69 -4.46
C ARG A 34 15.89 5.15 -4.12
N PRO A 35 16.05 4.32 -3.06
CA PRO A 35 17.32 3.67 -2.78
C PRO A 35 17.82 2.91 -4.01
N THR A 36 19.10 3.07 -4.34
CA THR A 36 19.75 2.32 -5.42
C THR A 36 20.32 0.99 -4.93
N ARG A 37 20.49 0.84 -3.62
CA ARG A 37 21.16 -0.26 -2.95
C ARG A 37 20.30 -0.80 -1.81
N CYS A 38 20.31 -2.12 -1.62
CA CYS A 38 19.62 -2.82 -0.55
C CYS A 38 20.20 -2.44 0.81
N GLU A 39 19.35 -2.21 1.81
CA GLU A 39 19.79 -1.92 3.18
C GLU A 39 20.30 -3.15 3.95
N GLU A 40 19.87 -4.36 3.58
CA GLU A 40 20.31 -5.60 4.25
C GLU A 40 21.61 -6.16 3.68
N CYS A 41 21.65 -6.46 2.37
CA CYS A 41 22.82 -7.11 1.75
C CYS A 41 23.73 -6.14 1.01
N GLY A 42 23.29 -4.91 0.74
CA GLY A 42 24.05 -3.99 -0.09
C GLY A 42 24.06 -4.33 -1.59
N ASP A 43 23.16 -5.18 -2.09
CA ASP A 43 23.05 -5.40 -3.54
C ASP A 43 22.33 -4.25 -4.26
N PRO A 44 22.60 -4.00 -5.54
CA PRO A 44 21.84 -3.04 -6.33
C PRO A 44 20.37 -3.48 -6.45
N ILE A 45 19.44 -2.53 -6.23
CA ILE A 45 18.00 -2.81 -6.36
C ILE A 45 17.61 -2.67 -7.85
N PRO A 46 17.04 -3.72 -8.48
CA PRO A 46 16.69 -3.68 -9.89
C PRO A 46 15.65 -2.60 -10.18
N GLU A 47 15.75 -1.95 -11.35
CA GLU A 47 14.82 -0.88 -11.76
C GLU A 47 13.37 -1.32 -11.79
N ALA A 48 13.09 -2.56 -12.21
CA ALA A 48 11.74 -3.12 -12.19
C ALA A 48 11.10 -3.06 -10.79
N ARG A 49 11.86 -3.36 -9.73
CA ARG A 49 11.40 -3.25 -8.33
C ARG A 49 11.24 -1.80 -7.91
N ARG A 50 12.20 -0.95 -8.27
CA ARG A 50 12.12 0.48 -7.98
C ARG A 50 10.91 1.10 -8.62
N ALA A 51 10.52 0.73 -9.84
CA ALA A 51 9.32 1.23 -10.51
C ALA A 51 8.02 0.72 -9.87
N ALA A 52 7.95 -0.59 -9.56
CA ALA A 52 6.75 -1.22 -9.01
C ALA A 52 6.40 -0.73 -7.59
N VAL A 53 7.40 -0.51 -6.74
CA VAL A 53 7.20 -0.09 -5.35
C VAL A 53 7.97 1.21 -5.07
N PRO A 54 7.29 2.38 -5.09
CA PRO A 54 7.92 3.65 -4.73
C PRO A 54 8.37 3.64 -3.26
N GLY A 55 9.68 3.68 -3.07
CA GLY A 55 10.33 3.62 -1.75
C GLY A 55 10.85 2.23 -1.34
N VAL A 56 10.97 1.28 -2.27
CA VAL A 56 11.60 -0.02 -1.98
C VAL A 56 13.01 0.13 -1.42
N ARG A 57 13.29 -0.55 -0.31
CA ARG A 57 14.60 -0.51 0.35
C ARG A 57 15.35 -1.84 0.37
N LEU A 58 14.65 -2.93 0.08
CA LEU A 58 15.19 -4.28 0.03
C LEU A 58 15.30 -4.79 -1.40
N CYS A 59 16.34 -5.56 -1.69
CA CYS A 59 16.45 -6.27 -2.97
C CYS A 59 15.39 -7.38 -3.07
N VAL A 60 15.22 -7.92 -4.28
CA VAL A 60 14.24 -8.98 -4.53
C VAL A 60 14.51 -10.23 -3.68
N THR A 61 15.79 -10.56 -3.44
CA THR A 61 16.19 -11.70 -2.62
C THR A 61 15.79 -11.50 -1.16
N CYS A 62 16.25 -10.43 -0.50
CA CYS A 62 15.91 -10.15 0.90
C CYS A 62 14.40 -9.99 1.12
N GLN A 63 13.68 -9.37 0.18
CA GLN A 63 12.22 -9.26 0.25
C GLN A 63 11.55 -10.65 0.25
N GLN A 64 12.00 -11.56 -0.62
CA GLN A 64 11.46 -12.92 -0.67
C GLN A 64 11.77 -13.72 0.59
N GLU A 65 12.88 -13.43 1.27
CA GLU A 65 13.21 -14.06 2.55
C GLU A 65 12.31 -13.55 3.70
N GLN A 66 11.93 -12.27 3.69
CA GLN A 66 11.02 -11.69 4.70
C GLN A 66 9.55 -12.09 4.53
N GLU A 67 9.07 -12.32 3.30
CA GLU A 67 7.68 -12.71 3.03
C GLU A 67 7.44 -14.23 3.08
N ARG A 68 8.49 -14.99 3.40
CA ARG A 68 8.46 -16.45 3.44
C ARG A 68 8.02 -17.02 4.79
#